data_AF-A0A943N9P7-F1
#
_entry.id   AF-A0A943N9P7-F1
#
_cell.length_a   1.000
_cell.length_b   1.000
_cell.length_c   1.000
_cell.angle_alpha   90.00
_cell.angle_beta   90.00
_cell.angle_gamma   90.00
#
_symmetry.space_group_name_H-M   'P 1'
#
loop_
_entity.id
_entity.type
_entity.pdbx_description
1 polymer ?
#
loop_
_entity_poly.entity_id
_entity_poly.type
_entity_poly.pdbx_seq_one_letter_code
_entity_poly.pdbx_strand_id
1 'polypeptide(L)'
;LLSSLPQLGVKGEDLYSIKGTPPNLFHPIRGDAFAARNPQALKIDFQHRPPYFEVSPTHKARTWLLDPRAPHVEPPASIKNIRNMRNLRSNGGKNNG
;
A
#
# COMPACT_ATOMS: atom_id res chain seq x y z
N LEU A 1 4.83 3.05 1.48
CA LEU A 1 4.97 4.41 2.06
C LEU A 1 4.78 4.42 3.57
N LEU A 2 3.73 3.79 4.14
CA LEU A 2 3.61 3.69 5.61
C LEU A 2 4.83 2.99 6.25
N SER A 3 5.40 1.96 5.60
CA SER A 3 6.64 1.31 6.05
C SER A 3 7.89 2.22 6.06
N SER A 4 7.78 3.44 5.52
CA SER A 4 8.85 4.45 5.52
C SER A 4 8.74 5.41 6.70
N LEU A 5 7.74 5.25 7.57
CA LEU A 5 7.55 6.09 8.75
C LEU A 5 8.54 5.66 9.85
N PRO A 6 9.36 6.58 10.40
CA PRO A 6 10.33 6.27 11.44
C PRO A 6 9.70 5.60 12.67
N GLN A 7 8.47 5.97 13.02
CA GLN A 7 7.74 5.43 14.18
C GLN A 7 7.38 3.95 14.04
N LEU A 8 7.47 3.40 12.82
CA LEU A 8 7.16 2.02 12.51
C LEU A 8 8.41 1.20 12.17
N GLY A 9 9.59 1.83 12.16
CA GLY A 9 10.87 1.18 11.90
C GLY A 9 11.51 0.61 13.15
N VAL A 10 12.56 -0.19 12.95
CA VAL A 10 13.43 -0.69 14.02
C VAL A 10 14.66 0.21 14.11
N LYS A 11 15.02 0.63 15.33
CA LYS A 11 16.19 1.48 15.54
C LYS A 11 17.46 0.75 15.05
N GLY A 12 18.19 1.39 14.15
CA GLY A 12 19.41 0.83 13.55
C GLY A 12 19.19 0.06 12.25
N GLU A 13 17.93 -0.11 11.81
CA GLU A 13 17.60 -0.66 10.49
C GLU A 13 17.19 0.45 9.52
N ASP A 14 17.44 0.23 8.23
CA ASP A 14 17.02 1.15 7.18
C ASP A 14 15.50 1.19 7.04
N LEU A 15 14.96 2.39 6.88
CA LEU A 15 13.54 2.56 6.54
C LEU A 15 13.28 2.13 5.10
N TYR A 16 12.09 1.57 4.86
CA TYR A 16 11.69 1.20 3.51
C TYR A 16 11.71 2.42 2.59
N SER A 17 12.37 2.31 1.45
CA SER A 17 12.35 3.32 0.39
C SER A 17 11.86 2.71 -0.92
N ILE A 18 11.15 3.51 -1.71
CA ILE A 18 10.74 3.09 -3.06
C ILE A 18 11.98 3.18 -3.96
N LYS A 19 12.47 2.04 -4.43
CA LYS A 19 13.62 1.98 -5.33
C LYS A 19 13.24 2.47 -6.74
N GLY A 20 14.24 2.97 -7.47
CA GLY A 20 14.09 3.46 -8.84
C GLY A 20 13.73 4.94 -8.95
N THR A 21 13.76 5.46 -10.17
CA THR A 21 13.49 6.87 -10.47
C THR A 21 12.04 7.10 -10.89
N PRO A 22 11.46 8.29 -10.64
CA PRO A 22 10.17 8.66 -11.22
C PRO A 22 10.16 8.55 -12.74
N PRO A 23 9.03 8.12 -13.34
CA PRO A 23 8.91 8.11 -14.80
C PRO A 23 9.03 9.53 -15.34
N ASN A 24 9.61 9.65 -16.54
CA ASN A 24 9.68 10.92 -17.24
C ASN A 24 8.27 11.36 -17.68
N LEU A 25 7.80 12.49 -17.14
CA LEU A 25 6.45 13.00 -17.38
C LEU A 25 6.24 13.62 -18.77
N PHE A 26 7.31 13.88 -19.52
CA PHE A 26 7.22 14.37 -20.90
C PHE A 26 6.87 13.26 -21.90
N HIS A 27 6.97 11.99 -21.50
CA HIS A 27 6.60 10.86 -22.33
C HIS A 27 5.23 10.30 -21.90
N PRO A 28 4.43 9.76 -22.84
CA PRO A 28 3.19 9.09 -22.50
C PRO A 28 3.44 7.93 -21.53
N ILE A 29 2.80 7.98 -20.36
CA ILE A 29 2.86 6.88 -19.39
C ILE A 29 1.84 5.83 -19.80
N ARG A 30 2.34 4.65 -20.18
CA ARG A 30 1.49 3.47 -20.44
C ARG A 30 1.19 2.76 -19.12
N GLY A 31 -0.09 2.45 -18.88
CA GLY A 31 -0.51 1.74 -17.69
C GLY A 31 -0.56 2.59 -16.41
N ASP A 32 -0.25 1.97 -15.28
CA ASP A 32 -0.05 2.63 -13.99
C ASP A 32 1.35 3.25 -13.90
N ALA A 33 1.40 4.56 -13.60
CA ALA A 33 2.63 5.32 -13.41
C ALA A 33 3.53 4.80 -12.27
N PHE A 34 2.98 4.01 -11.36
CA PHE A 34 3.73 3.40 -10.26
C PHE A 34 4.26 1.99 -10.57
N ALA A 35 3.82 1.35 -11.66
CA ALA A 35 4.11 -0.05 -11.96
C ALA A 35 5.61 -0.39 -11.91
N ALA A 36 6.45 0.44 -12.54
CA ALA A 36 7.91 0.22 -12.61
C ALA A 36 8.62 0.23 -11.25
N ARG A 37 8.00 0.80 -10.21
CA ARG A 37 8.56 0.92 -8.85
C ARG A 37 7.72 0.19 -7.80
N ASN A 38 6.67 -0.48 -8.22
CA ASN A 38 5.81 -1.25 -7.33
C ASN A 38 6.30 -2.70 -7.29
N PRO A 39 6.83 -3.19 -6.16
CA PRO A 39 7.27 -4.58 -6.04
C PRO A 39 6.13 -5.60 -6.16
N GLN A 40 4.87 -5.14 -6.13
CA GLN A 40 3.67 -5.95 -6.27
C GLN A 40 2.93 -5.66 -7.58
N ALA A 41 3.60 -5.09 -8.59
CA ALA A 41 3.00 -4.79 -9.89
C ALA A 41 2.55 -6.07 -10.60
N LEU A 42 1.32 -6.06 -11.09
CA LEU A 42 0.76 -7.09 -11.96
C LEU A 42 1.13 -6.80 -13.42
N LYS A 43 1.12 -7.83 -14.28
CA LYS A 43 1.38 -7.65 -15.73
C LYS A 43 0.45 -6.63 -16.39
N ILE A 44 -0.77 -6.50 -15.87
CA ILE A 44 -1.78 -5.55 -16.36
C ILE A 44 -1.45 -4.09 -15.98
N ASP A 45 -0.74 -3.85 -14.86
CA ASP A 45 -0.33 -2.50 -14.44
C ASP A 45 0.56 -1.84 -15.50
N PHE A 46 1.36 -2.60 -16.24
CA PHE A 46 2.21 -2.07 -17.32
C PHE A 46 1.46 -1.77 -18.62
N GLN A 47 0.21 -2.23 -18.74
CA GLN A 47 -0.57 -2.17 -19.97
C GLN A 47 -1.73 -1.18 -19.86
N HIS A 48 -2.47 -1.24 -18.75
CA HIS A 48 -3.69 -0.49 -18.53
C HIS A 48 -3.69 0.20 -17.17
N ARG A 49 -4.12 1.46 -17.16
CA ARG A 49 -4.25 2.22 -15.92
C ARG A 49 -5.46 1.67 -15.13
N PRO A 50 -5.32 1.39 -13.83
CA PRO A 50 -6.44 0.89 -13.04
C PRO A 50 -7.57 1.93 -12.97
N PRO A 51 -8.84 1.49 -12.96
CA PRO A 51 -9.97 2.35 -12.69
C PRO A 51 -9.96 2.80 -11.22
N TYR A 52 -10.91 3.66 -10.84
CA TYR A 52 -11.19 3.90 -9.43
C TYR A 52 -12.02 2.75 -8.87
N PHE A 53 -11.51 2.09 -7.85
CA PHE A 53 -12.23 1.15 -7.02
C PHE A 53 -12.75 1.87 -5.78
N GLU A 54 -14.02 1.69 -5.44
CA GLU A 54 -14.60 2.21 -4.22
C GLU A 54 -14.29 1.26 -3.06
N VAL A 55 -13.60 1.76 -2.03
CA VAL A 55 -13.24 0.98 -0.83
C VAL A 55 -14.19 1.31 0.32
N SER A 56 -14.62 2.57 0.39
CA SER A 56 -15.69 3.05 1.25
C SER A 56 -16.31 4.31 0.62
N PRO A 57 -17.41 4.86 1.15
CA PRO A 57 -18.04 6.06 0.59
C PRO A 57 -17.10 7.27 0.44
N THR A 58 -16.06 7.37 1.27
CA THR A 58 -15.07 8.46 1.27
C THR A 58 -13.68 8.03 0.82
N HIS A 59 -13.49 6.77 0.42
CA HIS A 59 -12.17 6.23 0.08
C HIS A 59 -12.22 5.48 -1.25
N LYS A 60 -11.41 5.94 -2.20
CA LYS A 60 -11.20 5.29 -3.49
C LYS A 60 -9.72 4.97 -3.68
N ALA A 61 -9.46 3.87 -4.38
CA ALA A 61 -8.10 3.44 -4.70
C ALA A 61 -7.99 3.12 -6.20
N ARG A 62 -6.78 3.25 -6.75
CA ARG A 62 -6.48 2.91 -8.14
C ARG A 62 -5.36 1.88 -8.14
N THR A 63 -5.73 0.60 -8.10
CA THR A 63 -4.79 -0.52 -8.15
C THR A 63 -5.52 -1.76 -8.64
N TRP A 64 -4.88 -2.53 -9.53
CA TRP A 64 -5.43 -3.80 -9.99
C TRP A 64 -5.46 -4.87 -8.89
N LEU A 65 -4.77 -4.67 -7.76
CA LEU A 65 -4.85 -5.57 -6.60
C LEU A 65 -6.24 -5.62 -5.94
N LEU A 66 -7.15 -4.70 -6.30
CA LEU A 66 -8.55 -4.72 -5.84
C LEU A 66 -9.49 -5.40 -6.86
N ASP A 67 -8.99 -5.83 -8.03
CA ASP A 67 -9.78 -6.65 -8.95
C ASP A 67 -9.99 -8.05 -8.35
N PRO A 68 -11.19 -8.66 -8.43
CA PRO A 68 -11.45 -9.99 -7.89
C PRO A 68 -10.55 -11.11 -8.42
N ARG A 69 -9.92 -10.90 -9.59
CA ARG A 69 -9.00 -11.86 -10.22
C ARG A 69 -7.55 -11.65 -9.80
N ALA A 70 -7.27 -10.61 -9.02
CA ALA A 70 -5.92 -10.32 -8.55
C ALA A 70 -5.45 -11.42 -7.59
N PRO A 71 -4.14 -11.74 -7.58
CA PRO A 71 -3.59 -12.64 -6.59
C PRO A 71 -3.74 -12.03 -5.19
N HIS A 72 -3.91 -12.89 -4.20
CA HIS A 72 -3.90 -12.48 -2.80
C HIS A 72 -2.50 -11.96 -2.42
N VAL A 73 -2.46 -10.82 -1.73
CA VAL A 73 -1.22 -10.18 -1.28
C VAL A 73 -1.29 -9.94 0.22
N GLU A 74 -0.27 -10.40 0.93
CA GLU A 74 -0.16 -10.20 2.37
C GLU A 74 0.27 -8.76 2.70
N PRO A 75 -0.41 -8.08 3.65
CA PRO A 75 0.04 -6.78 4.12
C PRO A 75 1.46 -6.84 4.69
N PRO A 76 2.29 -5.79 4.52
CA PRO A 76 3.60 -5.71 5.16
C PRO A 76 3.51 -5.85 6.68
N ALA A 77 4.55 -6.42 7.30
CA ALA A 77 4.60 -6.64 8.75
C ALA A 77 4.32 -5.36 9.56
N SER A 78 4.89 -4.23 9.13
CA SER A 78 4.65 -2.91 9.72
C SER A 78 3.15 -2.54 9.79
N ILE A 79 2.38 -2.86 8.74
CA ILE A 79 0.94 -2.61 8.69
C ILE A 79 0.18 -3.56 9.63
N LYS A 80 0.57 -4.84 9.68
CA LYS A 80 0.01 -5.80 10.63
C LYS A 80 0.19 -5.31 12.07
N ASN A 81 1.37 -4.78 12.40
CA ASN A 81 1.68 -4.25 13.73
C ASN A 81 0.83 -3.04 14.11
N ILE A 82 0.61 -2.09 13.19
CA ILE A 82 -0.29 -0.93 13.43
C ILE A 82 -1.70 -1.39 13.74
N ARG A 83 -2.23 -2.34 12.97
CA ARG A 83 -3.59 -2.88 13.16
C ARG A 83 -3.71 -3.51 14.53
N ASN A 84 -2.73 -4.31 14.94
CA ASN A 84 -2.68 -4.92 16.25
C ASN A 84 -2.68 -3.86 17.36
N MET A 85 -1.81 -2.85 17.29
CA MET A 85 -1.78 -1.75 18.27
C MET A 85 -3.12 -1.01 18.38
N ARG A 86 -3.78 -0.74 17.25
CA ARG A 86 -5.10 -0.10 17.25
C ARG A 86 -6.15 -0.98 17.93
N ASN A 87 -6.14 -2.28 17.66
CA ASN A 87 -7.06 -3.24 18.26
C ASN A 87 -6.84 -3.37 19.78
N LEU A 88 -5.58 -3.42 20.23
CA LEU A 88 -5.24 -3.41 21.67
C LEU A 88 -5.78 -2.15 22.37
N ARG A 89 -5.59 -0.97 21.77
CA ARG A 89 -6.12 0.30 22.32
C ARG A 89 -7.64 0.34 22.35
N SER A 90 -8.30 -0.28 21.38
CA SER A 90 -9.77 -0.37 21.34
C SER A 90 -10.34 -1.35 22.36
N ASN A 91 -9.60 -2.39 22.74
CA ASN A 91 -10.05 -3.40 23.72
C ASN A 91 -9.73 -3.02 25.17
N GLY A 92 -8.67 -2.25 25.42
CA GLY A 92 -8.29 -1.80 26.77
C GLY A 92 -9.28 -0.84 27.43
N GLY A 93 -10.23 -0.27 26.67
CA GLY A 93 -11.29 0.60 27.19
C GLY A 93 -12.59 -0.09 27.61
N LYS A 94 -12.68 -1.44 27.49
CA LYS A 94 -13.92 -2.19 27.79
C LYS A 94 -13.93 -2.91 29.16
N ASN A 95 -12.88 -2.82 29.97
CA ASN A 95 -12.81 -3.46 31.29
C ASN A 95 -12.74 -2.42 32.43
N ASN A 96 -13.78 -1.61 32.58
CA ASN A 96 -14.11 -0.90 33.82
C ASN A 96 -15.64 -0.77 33.88
N GLY A 97 -16.28 -1.84 34.37
CA GLY A 97 -17.69 -1.93 34.71
C GLY A 97 -17.82 -2.81 35.93
#